data_AF-A0A094B9K4-F1
#
_entry.id   AF-A0A094B9K4-F1
#
_cell.length_a   1.000
_cell.length_b   1.000
_cell.length_c   1.000
_cell.angle_alpha   90.00
_cell.angle_beta   90.00
_cell.angle_gamma   90.00
#
_symmetry.space_group_name_H-M   'P 1'
#
loop_
_entity.id
_entity.type
_entity.pdbx_description
1 polymer ?
#
loop_
_entity_poly.entity_id
_entity_poly.type
_entity_poly.pdbx_seq_one_letter_code
_entity_poly.pdbx_strand_id
1 'polypeptide(L)'
;MSPKKLAEVVETLVEALNKSKRQRLNKVGSSKSAEWYKAMANELNAKPSDPVATDKSDIEQELQDRWSQGQLASTRSLRTGSPTVAASLASRSIVVGASDRQTTAGQLFLTRAYATFVERGACVRNRGAPNRPLTGIFPVYGQGADVGERELGTIVQDTDSLTSAVKGHCELSHRDTYNNLRLASFLGLGNVVGLQLAAPGIDVNAADDMGHTPLGEAASEGHEAAVGRIDANAADKQGRTPLWEAASKGHEAVVGQLLAIIRIDVNAADNKGWTPLLGAANEGHEVVVSRLLATPGIDVNAADKQGRTPLWEAASKGHEAVVGQLLAVRGIDVNAADIQGRTPLWVATFKGHEAVVVQLLAVPRIGVNTADNEGWTPLEEAAFRGQEAVVGQLLATPGIDVNAADNEGWTPLEEAAFRGHEAVVGQLLAAPGIDVNAADNEGWTPLGEAAFRGHKAVVGQLLAVLGIDVNAADKPGRTPLWEAAFRGHEAVVGQLLAAPGIDVNAADNEGWTPLGEAAFRGHKAVVGQLLAAPGIDVNAADNGGWTPLFIASSLPSSL
;
A
#
# COMPACT_ATOMS: atom_id res chain seq x y z
N MET A 1 33.64 -26.37 -21.66
CA MET A 1 33.30 -25.36 -22.68
C MET A 1 34.52 -24.47 -22.89
N SER A 2 34.88 -24.10 -24.12
CA SER A 2 36.12 -23.32 -24.35
C SER A 2 35.95 -21.84 -23.97
N PRO A 3 37.02 -21.12 -23.55
CA PRO A 3 36.92 -19.73 -23.10
C PRO A 3 36.28 -18.77 -24.12
N LYS A 4 36.51 -18.99 -25.43
CA LYS A 4 35.88 -18.20 -26.50
C LYS A 4 34.34 -18.28 -26.48
N LYS A 5 33.78 -19.48 -26.30
CA LYS A 5 32.32 -19.66 -26.18
C LYS A 5 31.75 -19.11 -24.87
N LEU A 6 32.57 -18.96 -23.83
CA LEU A 6 32.14 -18.28 -22.60
C LEU A 6 32.01 -16.77 -22.84
N ALA A 7 32.93 -16.17 -23.62
CA ALA A 7 32.92 -14.75 -23.94
C ALA A 7 31.70 -14.35 -24.79
N GLU A 8 31.40 -15.07 -25.88
CA GLU A 8 30.24 -14.81 -26.74
C GLU A 8 28.91 -14.87 -25.95
N VAL A 9 28.77 -15.84 -25.05
CA VAL A 9 27.57 -15.98 -24.20
C VAL A 9 27.44 -14.82 -23.20
N VAL A 10 28.56 -14.32 -22.66
CA VAL A 10 28.57 -13.17 -21.75
C VAL A 10 28.20 -11.88 -22.48
N GLU A 11 28.73 -11.62 -23.68
CA GLU A 11 28.34 -10.44 -24.48
C GLU A 11 26.83 -10.45 -24.81
N THR A 12 26.32 -11.59 -25.26
CA THR A 12 24.89 -11.76 -25.59
C THR A 12 23.97 -11.48 -24.38
N LEU A 13 24.38 -11.90 -23.18
CA LEU A 13 23.65 -11.63 -21.93
C LEU A 13 23.72 -10.15 -21.50
N VAL A 14 24.86 -9.48 -21.71
CA VAL A 14 25.06 -8.06 -21.39
C VAL A 14 24.19 -7.16 -22.29
N GLU A 15 24.05 -7.47 -23.57
CA GLU A 15 23.14 -6.72 -24.46
C GLU A 15 21.67 -6.88 -24.04
N ALA A 16 21.24 -8.10 -23.70
CA ALA A 16 19.89 -8.37 -23.23
C ALA A 16 19.54 -7.61 -21.93
N LEU A 17 20.45 -7.60 -20.96
CA LEU A 17 20.30 -6.85 -19.71
C LEU A 17 20.20 -5.34 -19.93
N ASN A 18 21.03 -4.78 -20.83
CA ASN A 18 20.99 -3.35 -21.14
C ASN A 18 19.69 -2.93 -21.84
N LYS A 19 19.11 -3.79 -22.69
CA LYS A 19 17.81 -3.55 -23.34
C LYS A 19 16.66 -3.50 -22.31
N SER A 20 16.64 -4.44 -21.36
CA SER A 20 15.67 -4.47 -20.25
C SER A 20 15.79 -3.24 -19.33
N LYS A 21 17.02 -2.81 -19.02
CA LYS A 21 17.27 -1.66 -18.13
C LYS A 21 16.75 -0.33 -18.71
N ARG A 22 16.86 -0.13 -20.03
CA ARG A 22 16.27 1.04 -20.73
C ARG A 22 14.74 1.04 -20.69
N GLN A 23 14.10 -0.14 -20.80
CA GLN A 23 12.63 -0.26 -20.73
C GLN A 23 12.08 0.02 -19.32
N ARG A 24 12.84 -0.27 -18.25
CA ARG A 24 12.43 0.03 -16.86
C ARG A 24 12.59 1.51 -16.51
N LEU A 25 13.60 2.19 -17.05
CA LEU A 25 13.84 3.63 -16.81
C LEU A 25 12.74 4.53 -17.40
N ASN A 26 12.18 4.17 -18.57
CA ASN A 26 11.08 4.93 -19.18
C ASN A 26 9.73 4.80 -18.43
N LYS A 27 9.62 3.98 -17.38
CA LYS A 27 8.37 3.76 -16.63
C LYS A 27 8.25 4.56 -15.32
N VAL A 28 9.31 5.24 -14.86
CA VAL A 28 9.29 6.00 -13.58
C VAL A 28 9.31 7.49 -13.87
N GLY A 29 8.12 8.06 -14.05
CA GLY A 29 7.94 9.51 -14.20
C GLY A 29 7.87 10.24 -12.87
N SER A 30 8.40 11.47 -12.85
CA SER A 30 8.04 12.56 -11.93
C SER A 30 8.11 12.33 -10.41
N SER A 31 9.24 12.72 -9.79
CA SER A 31 9.27 13.78 -8.75
C SER A 31 10.63 13.90 -8.05
N LYS A 32 11.05 15.15 -7.78
CA LYS A 32 12.11 15.72 -6.88
C LYS A 32 13.47 15.02 -6.68
N SER A 33 13.57 13.69 -6.66
CA SER A 33 14.85 12.95 -6.62
C SER A 33 15.74 13.23 -7.85
N ALA A 34 15.14 13.45 -9.01
CA ALA A 34 15.87 13.72 -10.26
C ALA A 34 16.64 15.05 -10.27
N GLU A 35 16.21 16.05 -9.49
CA GLU A 35 16.92 17.34 -9.40
C GLU A 35 18.17 17.21 -8.53
N TRP A 36 18.10 16.45 -7.44
CA TRP A 36 19.25 16.14 -6.59
C TRP A 36 20.33 15.35 -7.34
N TYR A 37 19.93 14.34 -8.14
CA TYR A 37 20.86 13.61 -9.00
C TYR A 37 21.42 14.47 -10.15
N LYS A 38 20.65 15.42 -10.70
CA LYS A 38 21.16 16.40 -11.70
C LYS A 38 22.18 17.37 -11.11
N ALA A 39 21.97 17.83 -9.88
CA ALA A 39 22.94 18.69 -9.19
C ALA A 39 24.29 17.98 -9.00
N MET A 40 24.28 16.75 -8.48
CA MET A 40 25.48 15.92 -8.31
C MET A 40 26.20 15.62 -9.65
N ALA A 41 25.44 15.44 -10.75
CA ALA A 41 26.02 15.21 -12.08
C ALA A 41 26.68 16.46 -12.68
N ASN A 42 26.24 17.67 -12.30
CA ASN A 42 26.82 18.92 -12.78
C ASN A 42 28.13 19.29 -12.06
N GLU A 43 28.27 19.00 -10.77
CA GLU A 43 29.55 19.20 -10.04
C GLU A 43 30.70 18.35 -10.61
N LEU A 44 30.40 17.16 -11.16
CA LEU A 44 31.38 16.26 -11.74
C LEU A 44 31.87 16.66 -13.15
N ASN A 45 31.35 17.74 -13.75
CA ASN A 45 31.54 18.04 -15.18
C ASN A 45 32.28 19.37 -15.47
N ALA A 46 33.02 19.91 -14.49
CA ALA A 46 33.89 21.08 -14.67
C ALA A 46 35.18 20.71 -15.42
N LYS A 47 35.22 20.99 -16.74
CA LYS A 47 36.41 20.86 -17.62
C LYS A 47 37.40 22.03 -17.43
N PRO A 48 38.66 21.95 -17.94
CA PRO A 48 39.02 22.19 -19.36
C PRO A 48 39.93 21.07 -19.96
N SER A 49 40.23 20.94 -21.26
CA SER A 49 39.92 21.71 -22.49
C SER A 49 40.27 20.87 -23.76
N ASP A 50 39.39 20.89 -24.78
CA ASP A 50 39.59 20.88 -26.25
C ASP A 50 40.49 19.82 -26.99
N PRO A 51 40.27 19.55 -28.30
CA PRO A 51 38.97 19.30 -28.96
C PRO A 51 38.96 18.09 -29.96
N VAL A 52 37.75 17.52 -30.14
CA VAL A 52 37.24 16.77 -31.33
C VAL A 52 38.05 15.59 -31.91
N ALA A 53 37.46 14.39 -31.76
CA ALA A 53 37.20 13.47 -32.87
C ALA A 53 35.84 12.78 -32.58
N THR A 54 34.92 12.76 -33.55
CA THR A 54 33.53 12.31 -33.36
C THR A 54 33.12 11.22 -34.33
N ASP A 55 33.87 10.11 -34.36
CA ASP A 55 33.30 8.82 -34.72
C ASP A 55 34.08 7.64 -34.10
N LYS A 56 33.45 6.47 -33.99
CA LYS A 56 34.01 5.28 -33.31
C LYS A 56 35.09 4.58 -34.14
N SER A 57 35.03 4.70 -35.46
CA SER A 57 35.99 4.11 -36.41
C SER A 57 37.43 4.58 -36.17
N ASP A 58 37.60 5.88 -35.95
CA ASP A 58 38.91 6.51 -35.96
C ASP A 58 39.72 6.14 -34.70
N ILE A 59 39.02 5.94 -33.58
CA ILE A 59 39.61 5.48 -32.31
C ILE A 59 40.08 4.02 -32.42
N GLU A 60 39.29 3.16 -33.07
CA GLU A 60 39.66 1.75 -33.27
C GLU A 60 40.85 1.61 -34.22
N GLN A 61 40.98 2.49 -35.21
CA GLN A 61 42.10 2.51 -36.16
C GLN A 61 43.41 3.05 -35.53
N GLU A 62 43.35 4.13 -34.73
CA GLU A 62 44.48 4.68 -33.96
C GLU A 62 45.03 3.66 -32.92
N LEU A 63 44.15 2.88 -32.28
CA LEU A 63 44.55 1.85 -31.33
C LEU A 63 45.23 0.64 -32.02
N GLN A 64 44.78 0.28 -33.22
CA GLN A 64 45.38 -0.80 -34.02
C GLN A 64 46.81 -0.44 -34.47
N ASP A 65 47.03 0.82 -34.91
CA ASP A 65 48.35 1.32 -35.31
C ASP A 65 49.31 1.48 -34.12
N ARG A 66 48.80 1.84 -32.94
CA ARG A 66 49.61 1.89 -31.71
C ARG A 66 50.02 0.49 -31.21
N TRP A 67 49.18 -0.52 -31.42
CA TRP A 67 49.54 -1.92 -31.14
C TRP A 67 50.64 -2.41 -32.09
N SER A 68 50.53 -2.13 -33.39
CA SER A 68 51.48 -2.62 -34.40
C SER A 68 52.89 -2.03 -34.26
N GLN A 69 53.03 -0.84 -33.66
CA GLN A 69 54.31 -0.17 -33.43
C GLN A 69 55.02 -0.54 -32.10
N GLY A 70 54.44 -1.42 -31.28
CA GLY A 70 55.13 -2.01 -30.12
C GLY A 70 55.47 -1.05 -28.96
N GLN A 71 54.88 0.14 -28.92
CA GLN A 71 55.11 1.12 -27.86
C GLN A 71 54.10 0.97 -26.71
N LEU A 72 54.51 0.27 -25.64
CA LEU A 72 54.46 0.78 -24.25
C LEU A 72 54.80 -0.34 -23.24
N ALA A 73 56.09 -0.48 -22.94
CA ALA A 73 56.56 -1.04 -21.70
C ALA A 73 57.09 0.09 -20.78
N SER A 74 57.34 -0.23 -19.51
CA SER A 74 58.01 0.60 -18.48
C SER A 74 57.18 1.52 -17.57
N THR A 75 56.79 0.94 -16.43
CA THR A 75 57.06 1.36 -15.03
C THR A 75 56.82 2.79 -14.48
N ARG A 76 56.37 2.75 -13.20
CA ARG A 76 56.72 3.61 -12.04
C ARG A 76 55.82 4.79 -11.62
N SER A 77 55.16 4.54 -10.47
CA SER A 77 55.08 5.41 -9.27
C SER A 77 54.09 6.58 -9.23
N LEU A 78 53.00 6.37 -8.46
CA LEU A 78 52.47 7.22 -7.36
C LEU A 78 51.19 6.52 -6.83
N ARG A 79 51.26 5.71 -5.77
CA ARG A 79 51.01 6.03 -4.34
C ARG A 79 49.70 6.79 -4.05
N THR A 80 48.93 6.17 -3.12
CA THR A 80 47.85 6.69 -2.25
C THR A 80 46.53 7.16 -2.89
N GLY A 81 45.49 6.33 -2.78
CA GLY A 81 44.06 6.64 -2.96
C GLY A 81 43.18 5.51 -2.38
N SER A 82 42.11 5.83 -1.65
CA SER A 82 41.37 4.90 -0.76
C SER A 82 40.58 3.77 -1.48
N PRO A 83 40.55 2.52 -0.96
CA PRO A 83 39.82 1.40 -1.54
C PRO A 83 38.37 1.24 -1.02
N THR A 84 37.58 2.32 -0.96
CA THR A 84 36.19 2.29 -0.42
C THR A 84 35.07 2.28 -1.48
N VAL A 85 35.38 2.49 -2.77
CA VAL A 85 34.35 2.64 -3.82
C VAL A 85 34.14 1.36 -4.66
N ALA A 86 35.14 0.47 -4.74
CA ALA A 86 35.08 -0.70 -5.63
C ALA A 86 34.14 -1.84 -5.16
N ALA A 87 33.83 -1.92 -3.87
CA ALA A 87 33.04 -3.02 -3.29
C ALA A 87 31.52 -2.91 -3.56
N SER A 88 31.01 -1.73 -3.91
CA SER A 88 29.56 -1.47 -4.02
C SER A 88 28.93 -1.98 -5.33
N LEU A 89 29.74 -2.24 -6.36
CA LEU A 89 29.25 -2.56 -7.72
C LEU A 89 29.08 -4.06 -8.02
N ALA A 90 29.63 -4.97 -7.19
CA ALA A 90 29.56 -6.41 -7.43
C ALA A 90 28.25 -7.05 -6.93
N SER A 91 27.60 -6.48 -5.91
CA SER A 91 26.45 -7.11 -5.22
C SER A 91 25.08 -6.89 -5.88
N ARG A 92 25.03 -6.31 -7.08
CA ARG A 92 23.77 -5.95 -7.78
C ARG A 92 23.58 -6.65 -9.13
N SER A 93 23.73 -7.97 -9.18
CA SER A 93 23.25 -8.82 -10.30
C SER A 93 23.11 -10.31 -9.94
N ILE A 94 22.16 -10.67 -9.07
CA ILE A 94 21.45 -11.96 -9.10
C ILE A 94 20.01 -11.71 -8.60
N VAL A 95 19.03 -11.71 -9.51
CA VAL A 95 17.63 -12.09 -9.22
C VAL A 95 17.08 -12.85 -10.43
N VAL A 96 17.03 -14.17 -10.26
CA VAL A 96 16.04 -15.15 -10.78
C VAL A 96 15.59 -15.09 -12.25
N GLY A 97 15.83 -16.20 -12.95
CA GLY A 97 14.90 -16.74 -13.94
C GLY A 97 14.42 -18.11 -13.45
N ALA A 98 13.11 -18.30 -13.29
CA ALA A 98 12.54 -19.49 -12.64
C ALA A 98 12.36 -20.66 -13.61
N SER A 99 12.65 -21.88 -13.15
CA SER A 99 11.91 -23.13 -13.43
C SER A 99 12.47 -24.29 -12.61
N ASP A 100 11.65 -25.33 -12.44
CA ASP A 100 11.89 -26.51 -11.61
C ASP A 100 13.27 -27.20 -11.72
N ARG A 101 13.67 -27.80 -10.58
CA ARG A 101 14.78 -28.78 -10.42
C ARG A 101 16.22 -28.30 -10.70
N GLN A 102 16.79 -27.44 -9.85
CA GLN A 102 18.26 -27.36 -9.69
C GLN A 102 18.78 -26.74 -8.38
N THR A 103 18.31 -27.20 -7.22
CA THR A 103 18.67 -26.61 -5.91
C THR A 103 20.09 -26.90 -5.41
N THR A 104 20.76 -27.98 -5.86
CA THR A 104 22.06 -28.39 -5.28
C THR A 104 23.26 -27.63 -5.85
N ALA A 105 23.28 -27.31 -7.15
CA ALA A 105 24.45 -26.74 -7.82
C ALA A 105 24.63 -25.23 -7.54
N GLY A 106 23.54 -24.47 -7.48
CA GLY A 106 23.57 -23.03 -7.17
C GLY A 106 24.03 -22.75 -5.73
N GLN A 107 23.55 -23.55 -4.77
CA GLN A 107 24.01 -23.50 -3.38
C GLN A 107 25.52 -23.79 -3.28
N LEU A 108 26.02 -24.84 -3.95
CA LEU A 108 27.45 -25.17 -4.00
C LEU A 108 28.32 -24.02 -4.56
N PHE A 109 27.83 -23.28 -5.55
CA PHE A 109 28.58 -22.15 -6.14
C PHE A 109 28.64 -20.94 -5.19
N LEU A 110 27.54 -20.64 -4.49
CA LEU A 110 27.49 -19.60 -3.47
C LEU A 110 28.36 -19.93 -2.26
N THR A 111 28.32 -21.17 -1.76
CA THR A 111 29.22 -21.64 -0.68
C THR A 111 30.70 -21.49 -1.07
N ARG A 112 31.05 -21.75 -2.34
CA ARG A 112 32.43 -21.62 -2.85
C ARG A 112 32.90 -20.17 -3.00
N ALA A 113 32.00 -19.26 -3.38
CA ALA A 113 32.24 -17.82 -3.37
C ALA A 113 32.40 -17.27 -1.94
N TYR A 114 31.64 -17.84 -0.99
CA TYR A 114 31.72 -17.45 0.42
C TYR A 114 33.03 -17.87 1.08
N ALA A 115 33.46 -19.12 0.85
CA ALA A 115 34.76 -19.62 1.31
C ALA A 115 35.94 -18.76 0.82
N THR A 116 35.93 -18.37 -0.46
CA THR A 116 36.97 -17.50 -1.03
C THR A 116 36.91 -16.03 -0.57
N PHE A 117 35.77 -15.58 -0.02
CA PHE A 117 35.66 -14.27 0.64
C PHE A 117 36.30 -14.30 2.03
N VAL A 118 36.05 -15.34 2.83
CA VAL A 118 36.65 -15.54 4.16
C VAL A 118 38.17 -15.68 4.07
N GLU A 119 38.69 -16.47 3.12
CA GLU A 119 40.15 -16.63 2.89
C GLU A 119 40.89 -15.32 2.59
N ARG A 120 40.21 -14.29 2.08
CA ARG A 120 40.82 -13.02 1.65
C ARG A 120 40.62 -11.85 2.61
N GLY A 121 39.91 -12.06 3.72
CA GLY A 121 39.53 -10.98 4.66
C GLY A 121 40.54 -10.68 5.78
N ALA A 122 41.40 -11.61 6.17
CA ALA A 122 42.10 -11.56 7.46
C ALA A 122 43.64 -11.49 7.38
N CYS A 123 44.19 -10.29 7.17
CA CYS A 123 45.56 -9.96 7.61
C CYS A 123 45.84 -8.45 7.54
N VAL A 124 45.89 -7.74 8.69
CA VAL A 124 46.84 -6.63 9.04
C VAL A 124 46.42 -6.04 10.41
N ARG A 125 47.11 -6.43 11.50
CA ARG A 125 48.08 -5.55 12.21
C ARG A 125 48.83 -6.31 13.31
N ASN A 126 50.11 -6.00 13.44
CA ASN A 126 51.09 -6.66 14.29
C ASN A 126 51.73 -5.61 15.25
N ARG A 127 52.08 -5.98 16.49
CA ARG A 127 53.05 -5.28 17.36
C ARG A 127 53.39 -6.07 18.64
N GLY A 128 54.66 -6.47 18.79
CA GLY A 128 55.25 -6.97 20.05
C GLY A 128 56.32 -8.06 19.86
N ALA A 129 57.59 -7.75 20.12
CA ALA A 129 58.75 -8.66 19.99
C ALA A 129 59.28 -9.08 21.40
N PRO A 130 60.38 -9.86 21.60
CA PRO A 130 61.31 -10.52 20.64
C PRO A 130 61.81 -11.96 20.99
N ASN A 131 62.53 -12.63 20.05
CA ASN A 131 63.51 -13.74 20.25
C ASN A 131 63.00 -15.10 20.87
N ARG A 132 63.50 -16.32 20.57
CA ARG A 132 64.61 -16.89 19.75
C ARG A 132 64.29 -18.41 19.41
N PRO A 133 65.13 -19.17 18.66
CA PRO A 133 64.71 -20.41 17.94
C PRO A 133 65.12 -21.76 18.59
N LEU A 134 64.83 -22.90 17.92
CA LEU A 134 65.60 -24.18 17.76
C LEU A 134 64.73 -25.19 16.92
N THR A 135 65.00 -25.48 15.64
CA THR A 135 65.85 -26.55 15.02
C THR A 135 65.41 -28.03 15.17
N GLY A 136 65.33 -28.76 14.05
CA GLY A 136 65.06 -30.22 13.99
C GLY A 136 64.69 -30.75 12.58
N ILE A 137 65.56 -30.59 11.57
CA ILE A 137 66.34 -31.70 10.92
C ILE A 137 65.63 -32.41 9.73
N PHE A 138 66.21 -32.24 8.52
CA PHE A 138 66.03 -33.00 7.25
C PHE A 138 66.69 -34.41 7.34
N PRO A 139 66.52 -35.40 6.42
CA PRO A 139 66.40 -35.34 4.93
C PRO A 139 65.21 -36.20 4.39
N VAL A 140 65.04 -36.66 3.12
CA VAL A 140 65.89 -36.88 1.92
C VAL A 140 65.08 -36.60 0.61
N TYR A 141 65.77 -36.52 -0.54
CA TYR A 141 65.26 -36.49 -1.93
C TYR A 141 64.58 -37.80 -2.40
N GLY A 142 63.71 -37.71 -3.42
CA GLY A 142 63.31 -38.84 -4.29
C GLY A 142 62.38 -38.43 -5.45
N GLN A 143 62.79 -38.71 -6.70
CA GLN A 143 61.98 -38.59 -7.94
C GLN A 143 60.88 -39.69 -7.97
N GLY A 144 59.82 -39.69 -8.78
CA GLY A 144 59.36 -38.86 -9.90
C GLY A 144 58.46 -39.70 -10.84
N ALA A 145 57.86 -39.07 -11.87
CA ALA A 145 57.09 -39.67 -12.98
C ALA A 145 55.60 -40.09 -12.76
N ASP A 146 54.74 -39.34 -13.44
CA ASP A 146 53.60 -39.76 -14.30
C ASP A 146 52.83 -41.08 -14.05
N VAL A 147 51.51 -40.92 -13.83
CA VAL A 147 50.48 -41.81 -14.41
C VAL A 147 49.27 -40.96 -14.80
N GLY A 148 48.78 -41.11 -16.04
CA GLY A 148 47.56 -40.46 -16.52
C GLY A 148 46.33 -41.39 -16.53
N GLU A 149 45.16 -40.79 -16.75
CA GLU A 149 43.91 -41.46 -17.15
C GLU A 149 43.34 -42.59 -16.25
N ARG A 150 42.33 -42.29 -15.41
CA ARG A 150 40.89 -42.51 -15.75
C ARG A 150 39.91 -42.26 -14.59
N GLU A 151 38.66 -42.12 -15.02
CA GLU A 151 37.44 -41.79 -14.30
C GLU A 151 37.03 -42.72 -13.13
N LEU A 152 36.10 -42.18 -12.32
CA LEU A 152 35.07 -42.89 -11.55
C LEU A 152 35.55 -43.78 -10.37
N GLY A 153 35.81 -43.13 -9.24
CA GLY A 153 35.81 -43.75 -7.92
C GLY A 153 35.45 -42.75 -6.82
N THR A 154 34.58 -43.17 -5.88
CA THR A 154 34.34 -42.55 -4.56
C THR A 154 34.00 -41.05 -4.50
N ILE A 155 32.71 -40.72 -4.70
CA ILE A 155 32.07 -39.59 -4.02
C ILE A 155 31.45 -40.10 -2.70
N VAL A 156 32.27 -40.26 -1.66
CA VAL A 156 31.88 -40.20 -0.22
C VAL A 156 33.16 -39.85 0.55
N GLN A 157 33.02 -39.17 1.69
CA GLN A 157 34.09 -38.78 2.63
C GLN A 157 34.95 -37.58 2.17
N ASP A 158 34.41 -36.36 2.36
CA ASP A 158 35.24 -35.29 2.94
C ASP A 158 34.45 -34.22 3.73
N THR A 159 33.53 -34.67 4.59
CA THR A 159 32.91 -33.82 5.62
C THR A 159 33.92 -33.38 6.69
N ASP A 160 35.01 -34.13 6.85
CA ASP A 160 36.04 -33.87 7.84
C ASP A 160 37.04 -32.79 7.39
N SER A 161 37.37 -32.65 6.10
CA SER A 161 38.15 -31.49 5.60
C SER A 161 37.42 -30.16 5.80
N LEU A 162 36.11 -30.08 5.53
CA LEU A 162 35.34 -28.86 5.77
C LEU A 162 35.24 -28.53 7.27
N THR A 163 35.02 -29.56 8.10
CA THR A 163 34.95 -29.40 9.56
C THR A 163 36.31 -29.02 10.16
N SER A 164 37.41 -29.51 9.58
CA SER A 164 38.79 -29.18 9.98
C SER A 164 39.24 -27.80 9.50
N ALA A 165 38.80 -27.37 8.31
CA ALA A 165 39.04 -26.01 7.82
C ALA A 165 38.34 -24.96 8.71
N VAL A 166 37.10 -25.23 9.13
CA VAL A 166 36.35 -24.36 10.06
C VAL A 166 36.90 -24.42 11.49
N LYS A 167 37.40 -25.57 11.97
CA LYS A 167 38.10 -25.66 13.26
C LYS A 167 39.50 -25.03 13.27
N GLY A 168 40.14 -24.92 12.11
CA GLY A 168 41.57 -24.63 12.00
C GLY A 168 41.92 -23.19 11.67
N HIS A 169 41.02 -22.39 11.09
CA HIS A 169 41.35 -21.06 10.57
C HIS A 169 40.36 -19.96 10.98
N CYS A 170 40.95 -18.79 11.24
CA CYS A 170 40.33 -17.52 11.63
C CYS A 170 39.75 -17.48 13.06
N GLU A 171 40.51 -16.84 13.96
CA GLU A 171 39.94 -15.90 14.92
C GLU A 171 39.21 -14.78 14.15
N LEU A 172 38.03 -15.06 13.61
CA LEU A 172 37.13 -14.03 13.10
C LEU A 172 36.77 -13.11 14.26
N SER A 173 36.80 -11.79 14.05
CA SER A 173 36.28 -10.89 15.08
C SER A 173 34.80 -11.24 15.27
N HIS A 174 34.31 -11.21 16.52
CA HIS A 174 32.90 -11.54 16.83
C HIS A 174 31.91 -10.85 15.87
N ARG A 175 32.21 -9.60 15.48
CA ARG A 175 31.40 -8.78 14.57
C ARG A 175 31.30 -9.33 13.15
N ASP A 176 32.35 -9.96 12.63
CA ASP A 176 32.38 -10.54 11.29
C ASP A 176 31.58 -11.84 11.25
N THR A 177 31.68 -12.66 12.30
CA THR A 177 30.93 -13.92 12.44
C THR A 177 29.42 -13.71 12.51
N TYR A 178 28.95 -12.64 13.16
CA TYR A 178 27.52 -12.30 13.26
C TYR A 178 26.93 -11.80 11.94
N ASN A 179 27.65 -10.92 11.24
CA ASN A 179 27.26 -10.50 9.89
C ASN A 179 27.19 -11.70 8.94
N ASN A 180 28.05 -12.71 9.14
CA ASN A 180 28.07 -13.90 8.33
C ASN A 180 26.85 -14.82 8.55
N LEU A 181 26.43 -15.03 9.81
CA LEU A 181 25.22 -15.81 10.11
C LEU A 181 23.94 -15.11 9.63
N ARG A 182 23.83 -13.80 9.87
CA ARG A 182 22.71 -12.99 9.36
C ARG A 182 22.59 -13.07 7.84
N LEU A 183 23.68 -12.78 7.11
CA LEU A 183 23.70 -12.88 5.65
C LEU A 183 23.40 -14.30 5.13
N ALA A 184 23.85 -15.35 5.82
CA ALA A 184 23.52 -16.73 5.47
C ALA A 184 22.02 -17.05 5.69
N SER A 185 21.41 -16.50 6.75
CA SER A 185 19.98 -16.58 7.03
C SER A 185 19.14 -15.84 6.00
N PHE A 186 19.48 -14.58 5.68
CA PHE A 186 18.83 -13.76 4.65
C PHE A 186 18.92 -14.38 3.24
N LEU A 187 20.01 -15.10 2.93
CA LEU A 187 20.20 -15.76 1.63
C LEU A 187 19.68 -17.22 1.60
N GLY A 188 19.05 -17.70 2.67
CA GLY A 188 18.48 -19.07 2.72
C GLY A 188 19.52 -20.19 2.62
N LEU A 189 20.77 -19.93 3.02
CA LEU A 189 21.88 -20.88 2.94
C LEU A 189 21.82 -21.91 4.09
N GLY A 190 20.76 -22.73 4.13
CA GLY A 190 20.43 -23.58 5.27
C GLY A 190 21.56 -24.51 5.76
N ASN A 191 22.42 -25.00 4.86
CA ASN A 191 23.61 -25.78 5.24
C ASN A 191 24.65 -24.93 6.00
N VAL A 192 24.83 -23.67 5.62
CA VAL A 192 25.75 -22.72 6.26
C VAL A 192 25.17 -22.27 7.61
N VAL A 193 23.88 -21.94 7.65
CA VAL A 193 23.14 -21.62 8.88
C VAL A 193 23.24 -22.79 9.87
N GLY A 194 22.93 -24.02 9.46
CA GLY A 194 23.01 -25.20 10.31
C GLY A 194 24.42 -25.49 10.85
N LEU A 195 25.46 -25.30 10.05
CA LEU A 195 26.86 -25.43 10.49
C LEU A 195 27.26 -24.35 11.51
N GLN A 196 26.81 -23.11 11.31
CA GLN A 196 27.08 -22.00 12.23
C GLN A 196 26.28 -22.15 13.54
N LEU A 197 25.02 -22.59 13.49
CA LEU A 197 24.21 -22.89 14.68
C LEU A 197 24.75 -24.10 15.49
N ALA A 198 25.63 -24.91 14.92
CA ALA A 198 26.35 -25.99 15.59
C ALA A 198 27.71 -25.54 16.18
N ALA A 199 28.25 -24.39 15.78
CA ALA A 199 29.56 -23.92 16.20
C ALA A 199 29.53 -23.29 17.63
N PRO A 200 30.43 -23.70 18.54
CA PRO A 200 30.49 -23.11 19.88
C PRO A 200 31.04 -21.67 19.82
N GLY A 201 30.42 -20.76 20.58
CA GLY A 201 30.88 -19.37 20.72
C GLY A 201 30.23 -18.36 19.76
N ILE A 202 29.36 -18.79 18.85
CA ILE A 202 28.53 -17.89 18.05
C ILE A 202 27.31 -17.45 18.88
N ASP A 203 27.19 -16.15 19.14
CA ASP A 203 25.92 -15.53 19.54
C ASP A 203 24.95 -15.56 18.35
N VAL A 204 24.00 -16.49 18.42
CA VAL A 204 22.99 -16.71 17.38
C VAL A 204 21.88 -15.64 17.40
N ASN A 205 21.84 -14.80 18.43
CA ASN A 205 20.87 -13.69 18.58
C ASN A 205 21.47 -12.33 18.17
N ALA A 206 22.74 -12.30 17.73
CA ALA A 206 23.45 -11.06 17.44
C ALA A 206 22.74 -10.22 16.35
N ALA A 207 22.30 -9.03 16.74
CA ALA A 207 21.56 -8.10 15.90
C ALA A 207 22.43 -7.03 15.24
N ASP A 208 21.92 -6.39 14.19
CA ASP A 208 22.56 -5.22 13.57
C ASP A 208 22.21 -3.87 14.22
N ASP A 209 22.73 -2.80 13.62
CA ASP A 209 22.41 -1.42 13.96
C ASP A 209 20.91 -1.06 13.78
N MET A 210 20.07 -1.95 13.23
CA MET A 210 18.61 -1.82 13.13
C MET A 210 17.84 -2.81 14.04
N GLY A 211 18.54 -3.71 14.74
CA GLY A 211 17.95 -4.72 15.62
C GLY A 211 17.57 -6.03 14.92
N HIS A 212 17.87 -6.21 13.63
CA HIS A 212 17.52 -7.44 12.91
C HIS A 212 18.40 -8.62 13.36
N THR A 213 17.78 -9.69 13.83
CA THR A 213 18.45 -10.96 14.20
C THR A 213 18.50 -11.91 12.99
N PRO A 214 19.36 -12.95 13.01
CA PRO A 214 19.39 -13.96 11.94
C PRO A 214 18.04 -14.67 11.75
N LEU A 215 17.27 -14.87 12.83
CA LEU A 215 15.94 -15.46 12.76
C LEU A 215 14.90 -14.48 12.19
N GLY A 216 15.00 -13.18 12.52
CA GLY A 216 14.14 -12.15 11.91
C GLY A 216 14.36 -12.03 10.40
N GLU A 217 15.60 -12.11 9.93
CA GLU A 217 15.92 -12.12 8.50
C GLU A 217 15.46 -13.40 7.79
N ALA A 218 15.70 -14.57 8.39
CA ALA A 218 15.15 -15.82 7.87
C ALA A 218 13.61 -15.77 7.81
N ALA A 219 12.95 -15.15 8.80
CA ALA A 219 11.52 -14.97 8.83
C ALA A 219 10.99 -13.96 7.79
N SER A 220 11.71 -12.87 7.51
CA SER A 220 11.40 -11.92 6.42
C SER A 220 11.36 -12.60 5.04
N GLU A 221 12.35 -13.46 4.78
CA GLU A 221 12.55 -14.08 3.46
C GLU A 221 11.94 -15.49 3.34
N GLY A 222 11.27 -16.00 4.38
CA GLY A 222 10.56 -17.28 4.35
C GLY A 222 11.45 -18.52 4.45
N HIS A 223 12.60 -18.41 5.11
CA HIS A 223 13.61 -19.46 5.19
C HIS A 223 13.51 -20.30 6.48
N GLU A 224 13.15 -21.58 6.32
CA GLU A 224 12.90 -22.53 7.41
C GLU A 224 14.13 -22.92 8.26
N ALA A 225 15.35 -22.71 7.75
CA ALA A 225 16.56 -23.37 8.28
C ALA A 225 17.11 -22.82 9.61
N ALA A 226 16.45 -21.83 10.23
CA ALA A 226 16.93 -21.12 11.42
C ALA A 226 16.18 -21.48 12.73
N VAL A 227 15.09 -22.25 12.67
CA VAL A 227 14.20 -22.44 13.82
C VAL A 227 14.69 -23.56 14.75
N GLY A 228 15.10 -23.21 15.97
CA GLY A 228 15.36 -24.19 17.04
C GLY A 228 16.37 -23.82 18.13
N ARG A 229 17.19 -22.76 17.96
CA ARG A 229 18.18 -22.34 18.97
C ARG A 229 18.28 -20.82 19.21
N ILE A 230 17.47 -20.03 18.52
CA ILE A 230 17.51 -18.56 18.48
C ILE A 230 16.32 -18.02 19.28
N ASP A 231 16.46 -16.84 19.90
CA ASP A 231 15.34 -16.16 20.56
C ASP A 231 14.29 -15.72 19.54
N ALA A 232 13.16 -16.43 19.52
CA ALA A 232 12.05 -16.20 18.62
C ALA A 232 11.19 -14.98 18.97
N ASN A 233 11.40 -14.38 20.13
CA ASN A 233 10.73 -13.15 20.56
C ASN A 233 11.63 -11.90 20.42
N ALA A 234 12.86 -12.05 19.91
CA ALA A 234 13.79 -10.93 19.75
C ALA A 234 13.29 -9.93 18.70
N ALA A 235 12.83 -8.77 19.17
CA ALA A 235 12.29 -7.70 18.34
C ALA A 235 13.37 -6.77 17.77
N ASP A 236 13.15 -6.27 16.54
CA ASP A 236 13.99 -5.23 15.95
C ASP A 236 13.75 -3.84 16.57
N LYS A 237 14.44 -2.79 16.10
CA LYS A 237 14.21 -1.41 16.58
C LYS A 237 12.82 -0.84 16.26
N GLN A 238 12.04 -1.50 15.39
CA GLN A 238 10.65 -1.18 15.11
C GLN A 238 9.68 -1.98 15.99
N GLY A 239 10.16 -2.86 16.87
CA GLY A 239 9.34 -3.73 17.71
C GLY A 239 8.88 -5.02 17.02
N ARG A 240 9.39 -5.31 15.82
CA ARG A 240 8.93 -6.44 14.99
C ARG A 240 9.67 -7.71 15.37
N THR A 241 8.92 -8.74 15.76
CA THR A 241 9.46 -10.08 16.04
C THR A 241 9.55 -10.94 14.77
N PRO A 242 10.31 -12.04 14.77
CA PRO A 242 10.29 -13.02 13.67
C PRO A 242 8.89 -13.52 13.32
N LEU A 243 8.00 -13.71 14.30
CA LEU A 243 6.62 -14.11 14.04
C LEU A 243 5.82 -13.00 13.34
N TRP A 244 6.03 -11.74 13.72
CA TRP A 244 5.43 -10.57 13.05
C TRP A 244 5.87 -10.48 11.58
N GLU A 245 7.17 -10.63 11.31
CA GLU A 245 7.71 -10.51 9.95
C GLU A 245 7.23 -11.68 9.08
N ALA A 246 7.28 -12.92 9.59
CA ALA A 246 6.74 -14.09 8.87
C ALA A 246 5.22 -13.97 8.61
N ALA A 247 4.45 -13.48 9.59
CA ALA A 247 3.00 -13.39 9.47
C ALA A 247 2.56 -12.29 8.49
N SER A 248 3.16 -11.10 8.55
CA SER A 248 2.88 -10.00 7.61
C SER A 248 3.30 -10.31 6.17
N LYS A 249 4.29 -11.19 5.97
CA LYS A 249 4.73 -11.64 4.64
C LYS A 249 4.01 -12.88 4.09
N GLY A 250 3.19 -13.54 4.91
CA GLY A 250 2.45 -14.74 4.48
C GLY A 250 3.28 -16.04 4.50
N HIS A 251 4.39 -16.09 5.24
CA HIS A 251 5.30 -17.23 5.25
C HIS A 251 4.79 -18.37 6.15
N GLU A 252 3.74 -19.04 5.69
CA GLU A 252 3.00 -20.08 6.42
C GLU A 252 3.87 -21.12 7.12
N ALA A 253 4.89 -21.64 6.43
CA ALA A 253 5.79 -22.67 6.94
C ALA A 253 6.58 -22.16 8.15
N VAL A 254 7.16 -20.96 8.05
CA VAL A 254 7.90 -20.31 9.13
C VAL A 254 6.97 -19.96 10.29
N VAL A 255 5.77 -19.43 10.02
CA VAL A 255 4.75 -19.19 11.06
C VAL A 255 4.43 -20.50 11.81
N GLY A 256 4.23 -21.62 11.10
CA GLY A 256 3.99 -22.92 11.72
C GLY A 256 5.13 -23.40 12.62
N GLN A 257 6.39 -23.17 12.21
CA GLN A 257 7.57 -23.52 13.00
C GLN A 257 7.72 -22.61 14.24
N LEU A 258 7.49 -21.31 14.10
CA LEU A 258 7.56 -20.34 15.21
C LEU A 258 6.47 -20.57 16.26
N LEU A 259 5.23 -20.88 15.83
CA LEU A 259 4.12 -21.19 16.74
C LEU A 259 4.32 -22.50 17.53
N ALA A 260 5.20 -23.40 17.07
CA ALA A 260 5.57 -24.60 17.81
C ALA A 260 6.58 -24.34 18.95
N ILE A 261 7.13 -23.12 19.07
CA ILE A 261 8.12 -22.76 20.08
C ILE A 261 7.43 -22.50 21.43
N ILE A 262 7.89 -23.18 22.48
CA ILE A 262 7.43 -22.97 23.85
C ILE A 262 7.73 -21.53 24.29
N ARG A 263 6.70 -20.79 24.72
CA ARG A 263 6.74 -19.36 25.12
C ARG A 263 7.01 -18.36 23.97
N ILE A 264 6.63 -18.70 22.73
CA ILE A 264 6.46 -17.69 21.68
C ILE A 264 5.41 -16.65 22.12
N ASP A 265 5.69 -15.36 21.95
CA ASP A 265 4.70 -14.29 22.16
C ASP A 265 3.94 -14.02 20.86
N VAL A 266 2.72 -14.57 20.77
CA VAL A 266 1.85 -14.44 19.59
C VAL A 266 1.22 -13.07 19.43
N ASN A 267 1.25 -12.24 20.48
CA ASN A 267 0.63 -10.91 20.51
C ASN A 267 1.68 -9.78 20.48
N ALA A 268 2.97 -10.11 20.33
CA ALA A 268 4.05 -9.14 20.31
C ALA A 268 3.84 -8.08 19.21
N ALA A 269 3.53 -6.85 19.63
CA ALA A 269 3.17 -5.75 18.76
C ALA A 269 4.37 -4.86 18.41
N ASP A 270 4.40 -4.35 17.19
CA ASP A 270 5.41 -3.38 16.75
C ASP A 270 5.22 -1.99 17.41
N ASN A 271 6.10 -1.05 17.10
CA ASN A 271 6.04 0.34 17.57
C ASN A 271 4.79 1.12 17.11
N LYS A 272 3.96 0.58 16.21
CA LYS A 272 2.66 1.11 15.80
C LYS A 272 1.48 0.36 16.44
N GLY A 273 1.73 -0.70 17.21
CA GLY A 273 0.70 -1.56 17.79
C GLY A 273 0.25 -2.70 16.86
N TRP A 274 0.95 -2.95 15.74
CA TRP A 274 0.60 -4.02 14.82
C TRP A 274 1.05 -5.36 15.40
N THR A 275 0.11 -6.26 15.67
CA THR A 275 0.37 -7.66 16.03
C THR A 275 0.60 -8.53 14.78
N PRO A 276 1.14 -9.75 14.92
CA PRO A 276 1.26 -10.69 13.80
C PRO A 276 -0.09 -10.98 13.13
N LEU A 277 -1.16 -11.08 13.92
CA LEU A 277 -2.53 -11.31 13.41
C LEU A 277 -3.05 -10.10 12.63
N LEU A 278 -2.84 -8.87 13.13
CA LEU A 278 -3.26 -7.66 12.43
C LEU A 278 -2.51 -7.50 11.10
N GLY A 279 -1.19 -7.73 11.10
CA GLY A 279 -0.38 -7.72 9.87
C GLY A 279 -0.85 -8.75 8.83
N ALA A 280 -1.10 -9.99 9.26
CA ALA A 280 -1.63 -11.05 8.39
C ALA A 280 -3.05 -10.73 7.87
N ALA A 281 -3.90 -10.12 8.70
CA ALA A 281 -5.26 -9.75 8.34
C ALA A 281 -5.31 -8.59 7.34
N ASN A 282 -4.45 -7.57 7.48
CA ASN A 282 -4.32 -6.46 6.53
C ASN A 282 -3.82 -6.93 5.14
N GLU A 283 -2.89 -7.89 5.09
CA GLU A 283 -2.35 -8.39 3.82
C GLU A 283 -3.16 -9.56 3.21
N GLY A 284 -4.14 -10.10 3.93
CA GLY A 284 -5.06 -11.13 3.42
C GLY A 284 -4.55 -12.57 3.52
N HIS A 285 -3.58 -12.85 4.40
CA HIS A 285 -2.92 -14.16 4.49
C HIS A 285 -3.77 -15.21 5.21
N GLU A 286 -4.82 -15.70 4.55
CA GLU A 286 -5.85 -16.60 5.10
C GLU A 286 -5.31 -17.78 5.93
N VAL A 287 -4.28 -18.46 5.47
CA VAL A 287 -3.73 -19.64 6.16
C VAL A 287 -2.90 -19.24 7.39
N VAL A 288 -2.22 -18.08 7.34
CA VAL A 288 -1.51 -17.52 8.50
C VAL A 288 -2.52 -17.09 9.56
N VAL A 289 -3.59 -16.39 9.17
CA VAL A 289 -4.70 -16.01 10.08
C VAL A 289 -5.28 -17.26 10.74
N SER A 290 -5.62 -18.29 9.96
CA SER A 290 -6.16 -19.55 10.47
C SER A 290 -5.26 -20.21 11.53
N ARG A 291 -3.94 -20.24 11.31
CA ARG A 291 -2.95 -20.79 12.27
C ARG A 291 -2.82 -19.93 13.53
N LEU A 292 -2.82 -18.60 13.40
CA LEU A 292 -2.76 -17.68 14.53
C LEU A 292 -4.02 -17.78 15.40
N LEU A 293 -5.21 -17.81 14.79
CA LEU A 293 -6.49 -17.95 15.49
C LEU A 293 -6.65 -19.30 16.20
N ALA A 294 -6.01 -20.36 15.70
CA ALA A 294 -5.95 -21.66 16.35
C ALA A 294 -4.98 -21.70 17.57
N THR A 295 -4.18 -20.66 17.80
CA THR A 295 -3.16 -20.66 18.85
C THR A 295 -3.71 -20.15 20.19
N PRO A 296 -3.55 -20.90 21.31
CA PRO A 296 -4.04 -20.46 22.62
C PRO A 296 -3.44 -19.12 23.07
N GLY A 297 -4.29 -18.21 23.55
CA GLY A 297 -3.88 -16.91 24.07
C GLY A 297 -3.73 -15.80 23.03
N ILE A 298 -4.06 -16.05 21.76
CA ILE A 298 -4.16 -15.01 20.73
C ILE A 298 -5.20 -13.95 21.12
N ASP A 299 -4.84 -12.66 21.02
CA ASP A 299 -5.78 -11.56 21.18
C ASP A 299 -6.32 -11.14 19.80
N VAL A 300 -7.53 -11.60 19.49
CA VAL A 300 -8.21 -11.33 18.22
C VAL A 300 -8.63 -9.87 18.06
N ASN A 301 -8.73 -9.12 19.16
CA ASN A 301 -9.18 -7.73 19.17
C ASN A 301 -8.03 -6.73 19.37
N ALA A 302 -6.77 -7.19 19.38
CA ALA A 302 -5.60 -6.35 19.58
C ALA A 302 -5.51 -5.25 18.50
N ALA A 303 -5.80 -4.02 18.91
CA ALA A 303 -5.85 -2.86 18.04
C ALA A 303 -4.50 -2.15 17.91
N ASP A 304 -4.25 -1.54 16.75
CA ASP A 304 -3.09 -0.67 16.56
C ASP A 304 -3.27 0.71 17.23
N LYS A 305 -2.24 1.58 17.14
CA LYS A 305 -2.28 2.94 17.71
C LYS A 305 -3.33 3.87 17.09
N GLN A 306 -4.02 3.46 16.03
CA GLN A 306 -5.18 4.16 15.45
C GLN A 306 -6.51 3.51 15.86
N GLY A 307 -6.51 2.52 16.77
CA GLY A 307 -7.71 1.79 17.20
C GLY A 307 -8.15 0.70 16.22
N ARG A 308 -7.38 0.41 15.17
CA ARG A 308 -7.79 -0.51 14.11
C ARG A 308 -7.49 -1.95 14.52
N THR A 309 -8.51 -2.79 14.55
CA THR A 309 -8.40 -4.24 14.85
C THR A 309 -8.07 -5.06 13.60
N PRO A 310 -7.69 -6.35 13.73
CA PRO A 310 -7.54 -7.25 12.58
C PRO A 310 -8.80 -7.34 11.72
N LEU A 311 -9.99 -7.30 12.33
CA LEU A 311 -11.27 -7.29 11.62
C LEU A 311 -11.49 -5.98 10.85
N TRP A 312 -11.14 -4.83 11.46
CA TRP A 312 -11.21 -3.53 10.79
C TRP A 312 -10.33 -3.50 9.54
N GLU A 313 -9.07 -3.95 9.63
CA GLU A 313 -8.16 -3.95 8.48
C GLU A 313 -8.59 -4.95 7.41
N ALA A 314 -8.98 -6.17 7.79
CA ALA A 314 -9.52 -7.14 6.83
C ALA A 314 -10.76 -6.61 6.09
N ALA A 315 -11.66 -5.95 6.82
CA ALA A 315 -12.86 -5.33 6.27
C ALA A 315 -12.55 -4.14 5.34
N SER A 316 -11.61 -3.26 5.73
CA SER A 316 -11.12 -2.12 4.93
C SER A 316 -10.47 -2.54 3.60
N LYS A 317 -9.87 -3.74 3.58
CA LYS A 317 -9.19 -4.31 2.41
C LYS A 317 -10.07 -5.20 1.54
N GLY A 318 -11.22 -5.64 2.03
CA GLY A 318 -12.12 -6.54 1.30
C GLY A 318 -11.71 -8.01 1.39
N HIS A 319 -10.96 -8.41 2.42
CA HIS A 319 -10.45 -9.78 2.56
C HIS A 319 -11.53 -10.72 3.12
N GLU A 320 -12.53 -11.04 2.28
CA GLU A 320 -13.73 -11.80 2.63
C GLU A 320 -13.49 -13.07 3.46
N ALA A 321 -12.50 -13.88 3.09
CA ALA A 321 -12.19 -15.12 3.78
C ALA A 321 -11.55 -14.89 5.16
N VAL A 322 -10.72 -13.85 5.30
CA VAL A 322 -10.14 -13.42 6.58
C VAL A 322 -11.23 -12.89 7.50
N VAL A 323 -12.15 -12.07 6.98
CA VAL A 323 -13.34 -11.60 7.72
C VAL A 323 -14.14 -12.78 8.24
N GLY A 324 -14.48 -13.76 7.39
CA GLY A 324 -15.23 -14.95 7.80
C GLY A 324 -14.53 -15.78 8.88
N GLN A 325 -13.19 -15.90 8.82
CA GLN A 325 -12.41 -16.56 9.88
C GLN A 325 -12.45 -15.79 11.20
N LEU A 326 -12.31 -14.46 11.18
CA LEU A 326 -12.33 -13.61 12.38
C LEU A 326 -13.72 -13.58 13.04
N LEU A 327 -14.79 -13.51 12.23
CA LEU A 327 -16.17 -13.52 12.73
C LEU A 327 -16.58 -14.85 13.38
N ALA A 328 -15.91 -15.95 13.03
CA ALA A 328 -16.11 -17.25 13.69
C ALA A 328 -15.48 -17.35 15.09
N VAL A 329 -14.64 -16.39 15.50
CA VAL A 329 -13.92 -16.42 16.79
C VAL A 329 -14.83 -15.97 17.94
N ARG A 330 -14.95 -16.80 18.96
CA ARG A 330 -15.67 -16.44 20.19
C ARG A 330 -14.99 -15.24 20.87
N GLY A 331 -15.74 -14.13 21.00
CA GLY A 331 -15.27 -12.92 21.68
C GLY A 331 -14.69 -11.85 20.76
N ILE A 332 -14.79 -12.04 19.44
CA ILE A 332 -14.56 -10.96 18.46
C ILE A 332 -15.46 -9.75 18.79
N ASP A 333 -14.88 -8.55 18.79
CA ASP A 333 -15.63 -7.30 18.84
C ASP A 333 -15.85 -6.77 17.41
N VAL A 334 -17.05 -7.00 16.88
CA VAL A 334 -17.44 -6.59 15.53
C VAL A 334 -17.69 -5.08 15.40
N ASN A 335 -17.78 -4.37 16.52
CA ASN A 335 -18.07 -2.94 16.57
C ASN A 335 -16.85 -2.09 16.99
N ALA A 336 -15.68 -2.72 17.14
CA ALA A 336 -14.45 -2.03 17.52
C ALA A 336 -14.08 -0.94 16.51
N ALA A 337 -14.24 0.32 16.93
CA ALA A 337 -14.02 1.50 16.10
C ALA A 337 -12.56 1.99 16.17
N ASP A 338 -12.10 2.61 15.08
CA ASP A 338 -10.84 3.35 15.06
C ASP A 338 -10.95 4.71 15.78
N ILE A 339 -9.85 5.47 15.86
CA ILE A 339 -9.83 6.80 16.50
C ILE A 339 -10.77 7.84 15.84
N GLN A 340 -11.27 7.58 14.64
CA GLN A 340 -12.25 8.42 13.95
C GLN A 340 -13.69 7.93 14.17
N GLY A 341 -13.91 6.91 15.00
CA GLY A 341 -15.25 6.34 15.27
C GLY A 341 -15.68 5.27 14.25
N ARG A 342 -14.86 4.96 13.25
CA ARG A 342 -15.26 4.10 12.13
C ARG A 342 -15.16 2.63 12.50
N THR A 343 -16.28 1.92 12.41
CA THR A 343 -16.38 0.47 12.64
C THR A 343 -15.92 -0.34 11.40
N PRO A 344 -15.73 -1.67 11.52
CA PRO A 344 -15.49 -2.54 10.37
C PRO A 344 -16.60 -2.47 9.31
N LEU A 345 -17.87 -2.31 9.73
CA LEU A 345 -19.01 -2.15 8.81
C LEU A 345 -18.94 -0.81 8.06
N TRP A 346 -18.63 0.28 8.77
CA TRP A 346 -18.45 1.60 8.17
C TRP A 346 -17.36 1.56 7.09
N VAL A 347 -16.17 1.03 7.42
CA VAL A 347 -15.05 1.03 6.46
C VAL A 347 -15.25 0.06 5.29
N ALA A 348 -15.92 -1.08 5.49
CA ALA A 348 -16.32 -1.96 4.39
C ALA A 348 -17.27 -1.24 3.42
N THR A 349 -18.23 -0.48 3.97
CA THR A 349 -19.21 0.31 3.21
C THR A 349 -18.55 1.46 2.45
N PHE A 350 -17.73 2.29 3.11
CA PHE A 350 -16.91 3.34 2.47
C PHE A 350 -16.10 2.81 1.28
N LYS A 351 -15.62 1.56 1.37
CA LYS A 351 -14.81 0.93 0.31
C LYS A 351 -15.63 0.19 -0.75
N GLY A 352 -16.92 -0.05 -0.53
CA GLY A 352 -17.80 -0.79 -1.44
C GLY A 352 -17.57 -2.31 -1.43
N HIS A 353 -17.09 -2.86 -0.31
CA HIS A 353 -16.81 -4.29 -0.18
C HIS A 353 -18.09 -5.08 0.16
N GLU A 354 -19.01 -5.17 -0.81
CA GLU A 354 -20.37 -5.74 -0.63
C GLU A 354 -20.39 -7.09 0.11
N ALA A 355 -19.54 -8.04 -0.27
CA ALA A 355 -19.51 -9.36 0.35
C ALA A 355 -19.03 -9.33 1.82
N VAL A 356 -18.15 -8.38 2.18
CA VAL A 356 -17.77 -8.14 3.58
C VAL A 356 -18.94 -7.51 4.35
N VAL A 357 -19.67 -6.57 3.74
CA VAL A 357 -20.86 -5.97 4.35
C VAL A 357 -21.92 -7.05 4.66
N VAL A 358 -22.22 -7.94 3.72
CA VAL A 358 -23.12 -9.10 3.95
C VAL A 358 -22.67 -9.94 5.14
N GLN A 359 -21.37 -10.26 5.23
CA GLN A 359 -20.83 -11.06 6.34
C GLN A 359 -20.97 -10.35 7.69
N LEU A 360 -20.71 -9.04 7.75
CA LEU A 360 -20.82 -8.24 8.98
C LEU A 360 -22.28 -8.07 9.44
N LEU A 361 -23.20 -7.81 8.50
CA LEU A 361 -24.63 -7.67 8.80
C LEU A 361 -25.29 -8.98 9.26
N ALA A 362 -24.72 -10.13 8.90
CA ALA A 362 -25.19 -11.44 9.38
C ALA A 362 -24.85 -11.70 10.87
N VAL A 363 -24.02 -10.88 11.51
CA VAL A 363 -23.59 -11.10 12.91
C VAL A 363 -24.58 -10.49 13.91
N PRO A 364 -25.03 -11.23 14.93
CA PRO A 364 -25.86 -10.66 16.00
C PRO A 364 -25.15 -9.52 16.73
N ARG A 365 -25.89 -8.44 17.02
CA ARG A 365 -25.42 -7.21 17.70
C ARG A 365 -24.44 -6.35 16.89
N ILE A 366 -24.41 -6.49 15.57
CA ILE A 366 -23.75 -5.51 14.71
C ILE A 366 -24.36 -4.11 14.93
N GLY A 367 -23.50 -3.10 15.09
CA GLY A 367 -23.88 -1.69 15.23
C GLY A 367 -24.20 -1.07 13.87
N VAL A 368 -25.34 -1.44 13.29
CA VAL A 368 -25.69 -1.02 11.91
C VAL A 368 -25.80 0.51 11.74
N ASN A 369 -26.22 1.23 12.80
CA ASN A 369 -26.30 2.69 12.84
C ASN A 369 -25.09 3.34 13.55
N THR A 370 -23.96 2.64 13.75
CA THR A 370 -22.81 3.24 14.43
C THR A 370 -22.14 4.27 13.51
N ALA A 371 -22.45 5.53 13.78
CA ALA A 371 -21.82 6.71 13.20
C ALA A 371 -20.33 6.82 13.56
N ASP A 372 -19.57 7.49 12.70
CA ASP A 372 -18.22 7.95 13.00
C ASP A 372 -18.22 9.29 13.78
N ASN A 373 -17.06 9.90 14.00
CA ASN A 373 -16.93 11.16 14.73
C ASN A 373 -17.57 12.37 14.02
N GLU A 374 -17.82 12.30 12.71
CA GLU A 374 -18.48 13.35 11.92
C GLU A 374 -20.01 13.15 11.88
N GLY A 375 -20.51 12.03 12.45
CA GLY A 375 -21.92 11.66 12.49
C GLY A 375 -22.30 10.64 11.41
N TRP A 376 -21.36 10.29 10.52
CA TRP A 376 -21.65 9.59 9.29
C TRP A 376 -21.97 8.12 9.54
N THR A 377 -23.18 7.70 9.20
CA THR A 377 -23.59 6.29 9.33
C THR A 377 -23.16 5.44 8.13
N PRO A 378 -23.10 4.09 8.24
CA PRO A 378 -22.87 3.24 7.08
C PRO A 378 -23.93 3.42 5.97
N LEU A 379 -25.19 3.69 6.32
CA LEU A 379 -26.26 3.91 5.34
C LEU A 379 -26.07 5.21 4.56
N GLU A 380 -25.67 6.27 5.25
CA GLU A 380 -25.36 7.58 4.68
C GLU A 380 -24.15 7.52 3.74
N GLU A 381 -23.06 6.89 4.18
CA GLU A 381 -21.87 6.69 3.36
C GLU A 381 -22.18 5.84 2.10
N ALA A 382 -23.03 4.81 2.22
CA ALA A 382 -23.51 4.04 1.07
C ALA A 382 -24.37 4.88 0.12
N ALA A 383 -25.23 5.75 0.68
CA ALA A 383 -26.13 6.61 -0.06
C ALA A 383 -25.37 7.71 -0.82
N PHE A 384 -24.45 8.42 -0.17
CA PHE A 384 -23.49 9.36 -0.76
C PHE A 384 -22.77 8.78 -1.99
N ARG A 385 -22.32 7.52 -1.87
CA ARG A 385 -21.58 6.82 -2.93
C ARG A 385 -22.46 6.21 -4.02
N GLY A 386 -23.78 6.15 -3.84
CA GLY A 386 -24.68 5.50 -4.80
C GLY A 386 -24.57 3.97 -4.79
N GLN A 387 -24.20 3.35 -3.67
CA GLN A 387 -23.99 1.90 -3.58
C GLN A 387 -25.31 1.13 -3.43
N GLU A 388 -26.08 1.03 -4.53
CA GLU A 388 -27.41 0.40 -4.59
C GLU A 388 -27.51 -0.98 -3.90
N ALA A 389 -26.49 -1.82 -4.03
CA ALA A 389 -26.47 -3.15 -3.42
C ALA A 389 -26.26 -3.09 -1.90
N VAL A 390 -25.40 -2.18 -1.42
CA VAL A 390 -25.12 -2.00 0.01
C VAL A 390 -26.29 -1.32 0.72
N VAL A 391 -26.88 -0.28 0.12
CA VAL A 391 -28.09 0.37 0.63
C VAL A 391 -29.22 -0.65 0.79
N GLY A 392 -29.47 -1.50 -0.22
CA GLY A 392 -30.48 -2.56 -0.13
C GLY A 392 -30.23 -3.59 0.99
N GLN A 393 -28.96 -3.91 1.29
CA GLN A 393 -28.60 -4.80 2.40
C GLN A 393 -28.77 -4.13 3.78
N LEU A 394 -28.38 -2.86 3.90
CA LEU A 394 -28.54 -2.08 5.13
C LEU A 394 -30.02 -1.85 5.46
N LEU A 395 -30.85 -1.47 4.48
CA LEU A 395 -32.29 -1.30 4.65
C LEU A 395 -33.03 -2.60 4.99
N ALA A 396 -32.49 -3.76 4.60
CA ALA A 396 -33.02 -5.07 4.99
C ALA A 396 -32.63 -5.48 6.43
N THR A 397 -31.74 -4.74 7.09
CA THR A 397 -31.21 -5.09 8.43
C THR A 397 -32.14 -4.60 9.54
N PRO A 398 -32.59 -5.46 10.47
CA PRO A 398 -33.48 -5.05 11.57
C PRO A 398 -32.85 -3.97 12.47
N GLY A 399 -33.60 -2.89 12.71
CA GLY A 399 -33.15 -1.78 13.56
C GLY A 399 -32.30 -0.73 12.86
N ILE A 400 -32.18 -0.79 11.53
CA ILE A 400 -31.66 0.32 10.72
C ILE A 400 -32.45 1.60 11.01
N ASP A 401 -31.76 2.72 11.19
CA ASP A 401 -32.36 4.05 11.24
C ASP A 401 -32.15 4.72 9.88
N VAL A 402 -33.24 4.88 9.12
CA VAL A 402 -33.20 5.43 7.76
C VAL A 402 -33.07 6.96 7.74
N ASN A 403 -33.39 7.62 8.86
CA ASN A 403 -33.36 9.09 9.00
C ASN A 403 -32.21 9.54 9.93
N ALA A 404 -31.26 8.66 10.25
CA ALA A 404 -30.07 9.05 11.00
C ALA A 404 -29.33 10.14 10.23
N ALA A 405 -29.07 11.26 10.91
CA ALA A 405 -28.44 12.44 10.32
C ALA A 405 -27.07 12.70 10.93
N ASP A 406 -26.16 13.27 10.15
CA ASP A 406 -24.82 13.65 10.61
C ASP A 406 -24.81 14.92 11.49
N ASN A 407 -23.61 15.42 11.81
CA ASN A 407 -23.45 16.65 12.59
C ASN A 407 -23.92 17.92 11.85
N GLU A 408 -24.02 17.91 10.52
CA GLU A 408 -24.57 19.00 9.70
C GLU A 408 -26.09 18.85 9.46
N GLY A 409 -26.68 17.73 9.89
CA GLY A 409 -28.10 17.43 9.78
C GLY A 409 -28.46 16.71 8.48
N TRP A 410 -27.47 16.32 7.68
CA TRP A 410 -27.68 15.67 6.39
C TRP A 410 -28.17 14.24 6.59
N THR A 411 -29.17 13.84 5.81
CA THR A 411 -29.73 12.48 5.84
C THR A 411 -29.26 11.63 4.65
N PRO A 412 -29.29 10.28 4.73
CA PRO A 412 -29.03 9.41 3.58
C PRO A 412 -29.87 9.75 2.34
N LEU A 413 -31.12 10.20 2.54
CA LEU A 413 -32.01 10.60 1.44
C LEU A 413 -31.54 11.92 0.80
N GLU A 414 -31.08 12.87 1.61
CA GLU A 414 -30.56 14.15 1.15
C GLU A 414 -29.25 14.00 0.38
N GLU A 415 -28.28 13.22 0.90
CA GLU A 415 -27.05 12.92 0.15
C GLU A 415 -27.36 12.19 -1.17
N ALA A 416 -28.23 11.17 -1.16
CA ALA A 416 -28.63 10.50 -2.40
C ALA A 416 -29.32 11.46 -3.39
N ALA A 417 -30.15 12.37 -2.89
CA ALA A 417 -30.87 13.34 -3.70
C ALA A 417 -29.95 14.42 -4.29
N PHE A 418 -29.00 14.94 -3.50
CA PHE A 418 -27.96 15.88 -3.91
C PHE A 418 -27.04 15.33 -5.00
N ARG A 419 -26.64 14.06 -4.85
CA ARG A 419 -25.76 13.35 -5.79
C ARG A 419 -26.50 12.94 -7.07
N GLY A 420 -27.82 12.78 -7.00
CA GLY A 420 -28.67 12.34 -8.12
C GLY A 420 -28.77 10.82 -8.26
N HIS A 421 -28.58 10.07 -7.18
CA HIS A 421 -28.55 8.60 -7.18
C HIS A 421 -29.98 8.02 -7.23
N GLU A 422 -30.62 8.09 -8.40
CA GLU A 422 -32.03 7.74 -8.64
C GLU A 422 -32.48 6.40 -8.05
N ALA A 423 -31.63 5.37 -8.11
CA ALA A 423 -31.95 4.03 -7.61
C ALA A 423 -31.86 3.96 -6.07
N VAL A 424 -30.89 4.64 -5.46
CA VAL A 424 -30.77 4.76 -4.00
C VAL A 424 -31.92 5.56 -3.41
N VAL A 425 -32.28 6.69 -4.03
CA VAL A 425 -33.48 7.46 -3.63
C VAL A 425 -34.72 6.57 -3.69
N GLY A 426 -34.92 5.81 -4.78
CA GLY A 426 -36.03 4.87 -4.89
C GLY A 426 -36.06 3.78 -3.81
N GLN A 427 -34.89 3.30 -3.35
CA GLN A 427 -34.80 2.36 -2.22
C GLN A 427 -35.13 3.02 -0.88
N LEU A 428 -34.59 4.20 -0.60
CA LEU A 428 -34.81 4.96 0.63
C LEU A 428 -36.27 5.39 0.78
N LEU A 429 -36.91 5.87 -0.30
CA LEU A 429 -38.33 6.21 -0.30
C LEU A 429 -39.28 5.01 -0.13
N ALA A 430 -38.80 3.80 -0.38
CA ALA A 430 -39.52 2.56 -0.10
C ALA A 430 -39.32 2.04 1.34
N ALA A 431 -38.41 2.63 2.12
CA ALA A 431 -38.11 2.21 3.48
C ALA A 431 -39.22 2.64 4.47
N PRO A 432 -39.66 1.76 5.38
CA PRO A 432 -40.66 2.11 6.38
C PRO A 432 -40.16 3.22 7.32
N GLY A 433 -40.94 4.30 7.44
CA GLY A 433 -40.64 5.40 8.37
C GLY A 433 -39.68 6.46 7.85
N ILE A 434 -39.33 6.45 6.56
CA ILE A 434 -38.58 7.53 5.91
C ILE A 434 -39.29 8.89 6.10
N ASP A 435 -38.54 9.92 6.51
CA ASP A 435 -38.98 11.30 6.51
C ASP A 435 -38.49 12.00 5.24
N VAL A 436 -39.39 12.16 4.27
CA VAL A 436 -39.08 12.77 2.97
C VAL A 436 -38.85 14.29 3.08
N ASN A 437 -39.27 14.92 4.18
CA ASN A 437 -39.16 16.35 4.43
C ASN A 437 -38.14 16.67 5.53
N ALA A 438 -37.33 15.69 5.95
CA ALA A 438 -36.19 15.95 6.82
C ALA A 438 -35.32 17.05 6.21
N ALA A 439 -34.81 17.95 7.06
CA ALA A 439 -34.07 19.11 6.63
C ALA A 439 -32.76 19.28 7.40
N ASP A 440 -31.71 19.68 6.70
CA ASP A 440 -30.39 19.92 7.28
C ASP A 440 -30.37 21.12 8.23
N ASN A 441 -29.22 21.37 8.86
CA ASN A 441 -29.07 22.52 9.77
C ASN A 441 -29.29 23.87 9.07
N GLU A 442 -29.19 24.00 7.75
CA GLU A 442 -29.47 25.21 6.98
C GLU A 442 -30.90 25.28 6.40
N GLY A 443 -31.71 24.23 6.59
CA GLY A 443 -33.09 24.12 6.14
C GLY A 443 -33.26 23.58 4.71
N TRP A 444 -32.19 23.03 4.12
CA TRP A 444 -32.31 22.30 2.86
C TRP A 444 -33.10 21.02 3.07
N THR A 445 -33.84 20.60 2.05
CA THR A 445 -34.54 19.31 2.03
C THR A 445 -34.04 18.50 0.83
N PRO A 446 -34.23 17.17 0.81
CA PRO A 446 -33.94 16.34 -0.36
C PRO A 446 -34.55 16.88 -1.67
N LEU A 447 -35.74 17.49 -1.62
CA LEU A 447 -36.37 18.13 -2.77
C LEU A 447 -35.67 19.44 -3.18
N GLY A 448 -35.29 20.27 -2.20
CA GLY A 448 -34.51 21.48 -2.44
C GLY A 448 -33.16 21.19 -3.10
N GLU A 449 -32.40 20.24 -2.56
CA GLU A 449 -31.08 19.88 -3.11
C GLU A 449 -31.19 19.19 -4.48
N ALA A 450 -32.14 18.27 -4.68
CA ALA A 450 -32.38 17.69 -5.99
C ALA A 450 -32.79 18.75 -7.02
N ALA A 451 -33.58 19.75 -6.61
CA ALA A 451 -34.00 20.84 -7.48
C ALA A 451 -32.86 21.80 -7.83
N PHE A 452 -32.02 22.18 -6.86
CA PHE A 452 -30.79 22.95 -7.05
C PHE A 452 -29.76 22.23 -7.93
N ARG A 453 -29.65 20.92 -7.81
CA ARG A 453 -28.72 20.11 -8.61
C ARG A 453 -29.24 19.80 -10.01
N GLY A 454 -30.57 19.92 -10.23
CA GLY A 454 -31.21 19.70 -11.53
C GLY A 454 -31.61 18.24 -11.78
N HIS A 455 -31.68 17.42 -10.74
CA HIS A 455 -31.87 15.97 -10.83
C HIS A 455 -33.35 15.60 -11.06
N LYS A 456 -33.82 15.88 -12.27
CA LYS A 456 -35.21 15.68 -12.74
C LYS A 456 -35.87 14.36 -12.30
N ALA A 457 -35.14 13.25 -12.36
CA ALA A 457 -35.68 11.94 -12.00
C ALA A 457 -35.90 11.81 -10.49
N VAL A 458 -34.92 12.22 -9.68
CA VAL A 458 -35.04 12.31 -8.20
C VAL A 458 -36.19 13.23 -7.80
N VAL A 459 -36.26 14.44 -8.38
CA VAL A 459 -37.40 15.37 -8.17
C VAL A 459 -38.73 14.68 -8.51
N GLY A 460 -38.79 13.94 -9.62
CA GLY A 460 -39.99 13.17 -9.99
C GLY A 460 -40.37 12.06 -9.02
N GLN A 461 -39.39 11.41 -8.37
CA GLN A 461 -39.64 10.41 -7.33
C GLN A 461 -40.13 11.07 -6.04
N LEU A 462 -39.47 12.14 -5.57
CA LEU A 462 -39.83 12.88 -4.36
C LEU A 462 -41.24 13.48 -4.45
N LEU A 463 -41.58 14.11 -5.57
CA LEU A 463 -42.92 14.67 -5.82
C LEU A 463 -44.04 13.63 -5.90
N ALA A 464 -43.71 12.34 -6.04
CA ALA A 464 -44.69 11.25 -6.03
C ALA A 464 -45.02 10.75 -4.60
N VAL A 465 -44.28 11.20 -3.58
CA VAL A 465 -44.47 10.79 -2.18
C VAL A 465 -45.64 11.56 -1.56
N LEU A 466 -46.53 10.85 -0.88
CA LEU A 466 -47.64 11.47 -0.15
C LEU A 466 -47.11 12.26 1.04
N GLY A 467 -47.44 13.56 1.11
CA GLY A 467 -47.02 14.43 2.20
C GLY A 467 -45.70 15.16 1.98
N ILE A 468 -45.11 15.09 0.77
CA ILE A 468 -44.00 15.95 0.36
C ILE A 468 -44.39 17.44 0.49
N ASP A 469 -43.54 18.24 1.13
CA ASP A 469 -43.68 19.71 1.14
C ASP A 469 -42.93 20.32 -0.05
N VAL A 470 -43.70 20.68 -1.08
CA VAL A 470 -43.17 21.25 -2.32
C VAL A 470 -42.68 22.70 -2.17
N ASN A 471 -42.99 23.35 -1.05
CA ASN A 471 -42.66 24.75 -0.76
C ASN A 471 -41.72 24.89 0.46
N ALA A 472 -41.14 23.78 0.97
CA ALA A 472 -40.20 23.82 2.08
C ALA A 472 -39.06 24.80 1.77
N ALA A 473 -38.91 25.82 2.62
CA ALA A 473 -37.97 26.91 2.41
C ALA A 473 -36.76 26.78 3.32
N ASP A 474 -35.57 27.02 2.78
CA ASP A 474 -34.33 27.06 3.56
C ASP A 474 -34.26 28.31 4.46
N LYS A 475 -33.17 28.47 5.25
CA LYS A 475 -32.98 29.65 6.11
C LYS A 475 -33.08 31.00 5.37
N PRO A 476 -32.45 31.19 4.19
CA PRO A 476 -32.71 32.33 3.31
C PRO A 476 -34.15 32.49 2.77
N GLY A 477 -35.04 31.51 2.93
CA GLY A 477 -36.42 31.56 2.44
C GLY A 477 -36.60 31.00 1.03
N ARG A 478 -35.59 30.32 0.47
CA ARG A 478 -35.57 29.82 -0.90
C ARG A 478 -36.26 28.46 -0.97
N THR A 479 -37.24 28.34 -1.86
CA THR A 479 -37.99 27.10 -2.11
C THR A 479 -37.33 26.27 -3.23
N PRO A 480 -37.70 24.99 -3.42
CA PRO A 480 -37.17 24.17 -4.53
C PRO A 480 -37.43 24.80 -5.90
N LEU A 481 -38.55 25.51 -6.07
CA LEU A 481 -38.87 26.22 -7.31
C LEU A 481 -37.97 27.44 -7.52
N TRP A 482 -37.68 28.19 -6.44
CA TRP A 482 -36.72 29.29 -6.47
C TRP A 482 -35.34 28.79 -6.89
N GLU A 483 -34.84 27.70 -6.30
CA GLU A 483 -33.51 27.16 -6.60
C GLU A 483 -33.39 26.56 -8.01
N ALA A 484 -34.43 25.84 -8.47
CA ALA A 484 -34.50 25.39 -9.85
C ALA A 484 -34.52 26.57 -10.84
N ALA A 485 -35.20 27.67 -10.49
CA ALA A 485 -35.26 28.87 -11.31
C ALA A 485 -33.93 29.65 -11.32
N PHE A 486 -33.27 29.80 -10.17
CA PHE A 486 -31.93 30.35 -10.01
C PHE A 486 -30.90 29.61 -10.88
N ARG A 487 -30.96 28.28 -10.89
CA ARG A 487 -30.05 27.45 -11.71
C ARG A 487 -30.42 27.36 -13.19
N GLY A 488 -31.67 27.67 -13.56
CA GLY A 488 -32.16 27.57 -14.94
C GLY A 488 -32.60 26.16 -15.34
N HIS A 489 -32.93 25.29 -14.37
CA HIS A 489 -33.24 23.88 -14.58
C HIS A 489 -34.68 23.68 -15.13
N GLU A 490 -34.88 24.04 -16.39
CA GLU A 490 -36.19 24.02 -17.11
C GLU A 490 -37.01 22.73 -16.87
N ALA A 491 -36.37 21.56 -16.87
CA ALA A 491 -37.07 20.29 -16.72
C ALA A 491 -37.57 20.04 -15.28
N VAL A 492 -36.89 20.59 -14.28
CA VAL A 492 -37.27 20.54 -12.86
C VAL A 492 -38.35 21.59 -12.56
N VAL A 493 -38.18 22.82 -13.07
CA VAL A 493 -39.20 23.88 -12.96
C VAL A 493 -40.54 23.38 -13.51
N GLY A 494 -40.55 22.75 -14.70
CA GLY A 494 -41.76 22.16 -15.26
C GLY A 494 -42.39 21.04 -14.44
N GLN A 495 -41.63 20.30 -13.62
CA GLN A 495 -42.18 19.31 -12.68
C GLN A 495 -42.75 19.97 -11.42
N LEU A 496 -42.04 20.93 -10.84
CA LEU A 496 -42.47 21.65 -9.64
C LEU A 496 -43.73 22.47 -9.90
N LEU A 497 -43.84 23.15 -11.05
CA LEU A 497 -45.05 23.87 -11.46
C LEU A 497 -46.27 22.97 -11.72
N ALA A 498 -46.05 21.67 -11.93
CA ALA A 498 -47.13 20.68 -12.05
C ALA A 498 -47.50 20.05 -10.70
N ALA A 499 -46.76 20.32 -9.62
CA ALA A 499 -46.98 19.74 -8.32
C ALA A 499 -48.19 20.38 -7.60
N PRO A 500 -49.08 19.59 -6.96
CA PRO A 500 -50.20 20.14 -6.21
C PRO A 500 -49.74 21.05 -5.06
N GLY A 501 -50.32 22.24 -4.97
CA GLY A 501 -50.05 23.17 -3.85
C GLY A 501 -48.78 24.01 -3.99
N ILE A 502 -48.08 23.96 -5.13
CA ILE A 502 -46.91 24.81 -5.40
C ILE A 502 -47.27 26.30 -5.30
N ASP A 503 -46.47 27.07 -4.55
CA ASP A 503 -46.51 28.53 -4.55
C ASP A 503 -45.48 29.08 -5.54
N VAL A 504 -45.99 29.49 -6.71
CA VAL A 504 -45.16 30.05 -7.79
C VAL A 504 -44.54 31.41 -7.44
N ASN A 505 -45.06 32.10 -6.43
CA ASN A 505 -44.62 33.43 -6.03
C ASN A 505 -43.81 33.44 -4.72
N ALA A 506 -43.51 32.26 -4.15
CA ALA A 506 -42.74 32.14 -2.91
C ALA A 506 -41.37 32.83 -3.04
N ALA A 507 -41.23 33.96 -2.34
CA ALA A 507 -40.05 34.80 -2.38
C ALA A 507 -39.10 34.48 -1.22
N ASP A 508 -37.81 34.69 -1.44
CA ASP A 508 -36.80 34.62 -0.38
C ASP A 508 -36.90 35.80 0.61
N ASN A 509 -36.04 35.81 1.63
CA ASN A 509 -35.98 36.86 2.64
C ASN A 509 -35.59 38.25 2.07
N GLU A 510 -35.04 38.32 0.85
CA GLU A 510 -34.75 39.56 0.13
C GLU A 510 -35.90 40.00 -0.80
N GLY A 511 -36.97 39.19 -0.90
CA GLY A 511 -38.15 39.45 -1.73
C GLY A 511 -38.01 38.96 -3.18
N TRP A 512 -36.96 38.21 -3.51
CA TRP A 512 -36.76 37.67 -4.85
C TRP A 512 -37.69 36.48 -5.08
N THR A 513 -38.59 36.62 -6.06
CA THR A 513 -39.42 35.51 -6.56
C THR A 513 -38.64 34.64 -7.55
N PRO A 514 -39.07 33.39 -7.83
CA PRO A 514 -38.46 32.54 -8.84
C PRO A 514 -38.44 33.22 -10.23
N LEU A 515 -39.45 34.04 -10.53
CA LEU A 515 -39.52 34.82 -11.77
C LEU A 515 -38.51 35.97 -11.80
N GLY A 516 -38.32 36.69 -10.68
CA GLY A 516 -37.30 37.74 -10.56
C GLY A 516 -35.89 37.19 -10.78
N GLU A 517 -35.58 36.05 -10.15
CA GLU A 517 -34.26 35.44 -10.24
C GLU A 517 -33.98 34.80 -11.61
N ALA A 518 -34.98 34.13 -12.21
CA ALA A 518 -34.86 33.62 -13.59
C ALA A 518 -34.71 34.76 -14.61
N ALA A 519 -35.38 35.90 -14.40
CA ALA A 519 -35.25 37.09 -15.22
C ALA A 519 -33.86 37.74 -15.06
N PHE A 520 -33.33 37.83 -13.84
CA PHE A 520 -31.98 38.34 -13.55
C PHE A 520 -30.88 37.53 -14.24
N ARG A 521 -31.04 36.21 -14.30
CA ARG A 521 -30.06 35.30 -14.91
C ARG A 521 -30.25 35.08 -16.40
N GLY A 522 -31.31 35.63 -17.00
CA GLY A 522 -31.60 35.49 -18.42
C GLY A 522 -32.11 34.11 -18.84
N HIS A 523 -32.66 33.32 -17.90
CA HIS A 523 -33.15 31.96 -18.12
C HIS A 523 -34.49 31.94 -18.87
N LYS A 524 -34.45 32.35 -20.15
CA LYS A 524 -35.62 32.62 -21.03
C LYS A 524 -36.67 31.49 -21.06
N ALA A 525 -36.24 30.22 -21.01
CA ALA A 525 -37.15 29.07 -20.99
C ALA A 525 -37.91 28.94 -19.65
N VAL A 526 -37.19 29.06 -18.53
CA VAL A 526 -37.77 29.09 -17.17
C VAL A 526 -38.73 30.27 -17.01
N VAL A 527 -38.34 31.47 -17.46
CA VAL A 527 -39.23 32.64 -17.49
C VAL A 527 -40.51 32.34 -18.28
N GLY A 528 -40.39 31.69 -19.45
CA GLY A 528 -41.55 31.27 -20.25
C GLY A 528 -42.48 30.28 -19.54
N GLN A 529 -41.94 29.34 -18.77
CA GLN A 529 -42.72 28.40 -17.95
C GLN A 529 -43.41 29.11 -16.77
N LEU A 530 -42.69 29.95 -16.03
CA LEU A 530 -43.22 30.71 -14.89
C LEU A 530 -44.32 31.68 -15.32
N LEU A 531 -44.17 32.38 -16.44
CA LEU A 531 -45.21 33.27 -17.00
C LEU A 531 -46.46 32.51 -17.49
N ALA A 532 -46.36 31.20 -17.76
CA ALA A 532 -47.48 30.34 -18.11
C ALA A 532 -48.16 29.69 -16.89
N ALA A 533 -47.57 29.80 -15.70
CA ALA A 533 -48.09 29.19 -14.48
C ALA A 533 -49.34 29.93 -13.95
N PRO A 534 -50.38 29.22 -13.51
CA PRO A 534 -51.55 29.85 -12.90
C PRO A 534 -51.16 30.62 -11.63
N GLY A 535 -51.63 31.87 -11.50
CA GLY A 535 -51.44 32.68 -10.30
C GLY A 535 -50.10 33.41 -10.18
N ILE A 536 -49.24 33.37 -11.21
CA ILE A 536 -47.98 34.14 -11.24
C ILE A 536 -48.25 35.66 -11.12
N ASP A 537 -47.57 36.33 -10.18
CA ASP A 537 -47.51 37.79 -10.09
C ASP A 537 -46.26 38.31 -10.82
N VAL A 538 -46.48 38.77 -12.05
CA VAL A 538 -45.43 39.34 -12.91
C VAL A 538 -44.91 40.71 -12.43
N ASN A 539 -45.56 41.32 -11.43
CA ASN A 539 -45.20 42.61 -10.86
C ASN A 539 -44.71 42.53 -9.40
N ALA A 540 -44.57 41.32 -8.85
CA ALA A 540 -43.96 41.12 -7.53
C ALA A 540 -42.58 41.79 -7.51
N ALA A 541 -42.36 42.69 -6.54
CA ALA A 541 -41.13 43.46 -6.41
C ALA A 541 -40.33 42.97 -5.21
N ASP A 542 -39.00 42.95 -5.35
CA ASP A 542 -38.08 42.65 -4.25
C ASP A 542 -38.11 43.74 -3.15
N ASN A 543 -37.33 43.55 -2.08
CA ASN A 543 -37.19 44.56 -1.01
C ASN A 543 -36.56 45.88 -1.49
N GLY A 544 -35.94 45.91 -2.69
CA GLY A 544 -35.46 47.11 -3.36
C GLY A 544 -36.52 47.82 -4.20
N GLY A 545 -37.69 47.21 -4.42
CA GLY A 545 -38.76 47.68 -5.30
C GLY A 545 -38.58 47.31 -6.78
N TRP A 546 -37.71 46.35 -7.09
CA TRP A 546 -37.36 45.96 -8.45
C TRP A 546 -38.27 44.82 -8.91
N THR A 547 -39.01 45.02 -10.01
CA THR A 547 -39.84 43.99 -10.63
C THR A 547 -39.03 43.14 -11.62
N PRO A 548 -39.45 41.90 -11.94
CA PRO A 548 -38.78 41.05 -12.94
C PRO A 548 -38.55 41.74 -14.29
N LEU A 549 -39.49 42.61 -14.71
CA LEU A 549 -39.35 43.42 -15.92
C LEU A 549 -38.27 44.50 -15.79
N PHE A 550 -38.21 45.20 -14.66
CA PHE A 550 -37.15 46.19 -14.39
C PHE A 550 -35.78 45.51 -14.40
N ILE A 551 -35.65 44.41 -13.66
CA ILE A 551 -34.46 43.56 -13.58
C ILE A 551 -33.99 43.16 -14.98
N ALA A 552 -34.84 42.51 -15.77
CA ALA A 552 -34.52 42.09 -17.14
C ALA A 552 -34.11 43.25 -18.07
N SER A 553 -34.69 44.44 -17.89
CA SER A 553 -34.36 45.63 -18.68
C SER A 553 -33.04 46.31 -18.28
N SER A 554 -32.56 46.06 -17.05
CA SER A 554 -31.36 46.68 -16.48
C SER A 554 -30.05 45.99 -16.88
N LEU A 555 -30.14 44.78 -17.43
CA LEU A 555 -28.99 43.95 -17.77
C LEU A 555 -28.44 44.28 -19.17
N PRO A 556 -27.11 44.35 -19.35
CA PRO A 556 -26.51 44.55 -20.67
C PRO A 556 -26.80 43.36 -21.58
N SER A 557 -27.07 43.64 -22.86
CA SER A 557 -27.66 42.72 -23.85
C SER A 557 -26.74 41.58 -24.34
N SER A 558 -25.81 41.10 -23.51
CA SER A 558 -24.79 40.08 -23.83
C SER A 558 -24.99 38.75 -23.08
N LEU A 559 -26.22 38.47 -22.64
CA LEU A 559 -26.73 37.21 -22.08
C LEU A 559 -27.98 36.72 -22.87
#